data_AF-A0A1Z5KZ37-F1
#
_entry.id   AF-A0A1Z5KZ37-F1
#
_cell.length_a   1.000
_cell.length_b   1.000
_cell.length_c   1.000
_cell.angle_alpha   90.00
_cell.angle_beta   90.00
_cell.angle_gamma   90.00
#
_symmetry.space_group_name_H-M   'P 1'
#
loop_
_entity.id
_entity.type
_entity.pdbx_description
1 polymer ?
#
loop_
_entity_poly.entity_id
_entity_poly.type
_entity_poly.pdbx_seq_one_letter_code
_entity_poly.pdbx_strand_id
1 'polypeptide(L)'
;MGGESATAADRPQVKTSDSRRATKPIMEKRRRARINQCLGELKSLILDALNKDPSRHSKLEKADILEMTVRHLQNIQRQHMVAAISTDPVVMTKFRAGFTECANEVSRYVMRMDNVEPSLRQRLVNHLAQCVNGLG
;
A
#
# COMPACT_ATOMS: atom_id res chain seq x y z
N MET A 1 20.28 -88.66 -18.59
CA MET A 1 19.39 -87.48 -18.55
C MET A 1 20.27 -86.29 -18.18
N GLY A 2 20.62 -85.48 -19.18
CA GLY A 2 21.43 -84.27 -19.06
C GLY A 2 20.55 -83.02 -19.14
N GLY A 3 21.05 -81.89 -18.64
CA GLY A 3 20.29 -80.68 -18.31
C GLY A 3 20.18 -79.61 -19.41
N GLU A 4 19.82 -78.40 -18.94
CA GLU A 4 19.67 -77.09 -19.64
C GLU A 4 18.40 -76.97 -20.53
N SER A 5 17.71 -75.84 -20.67
CA SER A 5 18.05 -74.44 -20.43
C SER A 5 16.77 -73.58 -20.31
N ALA A 6 16.92 -72.38 -19.73
CA ALA A 6 15.87 -71.38 -19.53
C ALA A 6 15.88 -70.28 -20.61
N THR A 7 14.71 -69.77 -21.01
CA THR A 7 14.51 -68.46 -21.69
C THR A 7 13.08 -67.98 -21.35
N ALA A 8 12.78 -66.92 -20.59
CA ALA A 8 13.09 -65.47 -20.64
C ALA A 8 12.02 -64.62 -21.37
N ALA A 9 11.46 -63.65 -20.62
CA ALA A 9 10.72 -62.43 -21.00
C ALA A 9 9.34 -62.60 -21.68
N ASP A 10 8.31 -61.78 -21.44
CA ASP A 10 8.28 -60.35 -21.08
C ASP A 10 6.99 -60.03 -20.29
N ARG A 11 7.11 -59.26 -19.20
CA ARG A 11 5.97 -58.73 -18.44
C ARG A 11 6.09 -57.21 -18.48
N PRO A 12 5.07 -56.46 -18.94
CA PRO A 12 5.17 -55.01 -18.97
C PRO A 12 5.30 -54.46 -17.54
N GLN A 13 6.42 -53.78 -17.30
CA GLN A 13 6.74 -53.09 -16.05
C GLN A 13 5.69 -52.01 -15.74
N VAL A 14 5.10 -52.12 -14.55
CA VAL A 14 4.36 -51.03 -13.90
C VAL A 14 5.37 -49.97 -13.45
N LYS A 15 5.62 -48.95 -14.30
CA LYS A 15 6.36 -47.74 -13.91
C LYS A 15 5.43 -46.73 -13.26
N THR A 16 5.11 -46.87 -11.96
CA THR A 16 4.24 -45.89 -11.28
C THR A 16 4.77 -45.34 -9.95
N SER A 17 6.00 -45.65 -9.55
CA SER A 17 6.63 -45.13 -8.32
C SER A 17 7.69 -44.04 -8.57
N ASP A 18 8.49 -44.12 -9.63
CA ASP A 18 9.59 -43.16 -9.88
C ASP A 18 9.12 -41.81 -10.42
N SER A 19 8.07 -41.79 -11.26
CA SER A 19 7.55 -40.53 -11.83
C SER A 19 6.96 -39.59 -10.77
N ARG A 20 6.40 -40.15 -9.68
CA ARG A 20 5.87 -39.39 -8.52
C ARG A 20 6.96 -38.90 -7.58
N ARG A 21 8.14 -39.53 -7.56
CA ARG A 21 9.31 -39.09 -6.78
C ARG A 21 10.14 -38.03 -7.51
N ALA A 22 10.19 -38.07 -8.85
CA ALA A 22 10.95 -37.12 -9.68
C ALA A 22 10.22 -35.78 -9.94
N THR A 23 8.89 -35.73 -9.89
CA THR A 23 8.12 -34.51 -10.17
C THR A 23 8.13 -33.49 -9.02
N LYS A 24 8.11 -33.95 -7.77
CA LYS A 24 8.20 -33.09 -6.57
C LYS A 24 9.43 -32.15 -6.56
N PRO A 25 10.67 -32.62 -6.82
CA PRO A 25 11.83 -31.75 -6.87
C PRO A 25 11.79 -30.75 -8.05
N ILE A 26 11.20 -31.11 -9.19
CA ILE A 26 11.04 -30.21 -10.34
C ILE A 26 10.03 -29.09 -10.02
N MET A 27 8.92 -29.43 -9.36
CA MET A 27 7.90 -28.46 -8.96
C MET A 27 8.42 -27.48 -7.92
N GLU A 28 9.19 -27.93 -6.95
CA GLU A 28 9.83 -27.05 -5.96
C GLU A 28 10.87 -26.15 -6.61
N LYS A 29 11.65 -26.63 -7.58
CA LYS A 29 12.56 -25.79 -8.38
C LYS A 29 11.80 -24.68 -9.11
N ARG A 30 10.68 -25.00 -9.76
CA ARG A 30 9.82 -24.01 -10.42
C ARG A 30 9.23 -23.01 -9.42
N ARG A 31 8.76 -23.46 -8.25
CA ARG A 31 8.25 -22.60 -7.19
C ARG A 31 9.33 -21.61 -6.70
N ARG A 32 10.54 -22.09 -6.43
CA ARG A 32 11.68 -21.25 -6.00
C ARG A 32 12.06 -20.22 -7.04
N ALA A 33 12.07 -20.60 -8.33
CA ALA A 33 12.33 -19.67 -9.42
C ALA A 33 11.29 -18.53 -9.45
N ARG A 34 9.99 -18.85 -9.36
CA ARG A 34 8.93 -17.84 -9.29
C ARG A 34 9.08 -16.91 -8.08
N ILE A 35 9.37 -17.45 -6.89
CA ILE A 35 9.57 -16.63 -5.68
C ILE A 35 10.73 -15.64 -5.87
N ASN A 36 11.86 -16.10 -6.43
CA ASN A 36 13.01 -15.23 -6.66
C ASN A 36 12.73 -14.17 -7.72
N GLN A 37 11.98 -14.52 -8.78
CA GLN A 37 11.53 -13.56 -9.78
C GLN A 37 10.66 -12.46 -9.15
N CYS A 38 9.62 -12.84 -8.41
CA CYS A 38 8.74 -11.87 -7.74
C CYS A 38 9.51 -10.99 -6.73
N LEU A 39 10.48 -11.55 -6.00
CA LEU A 39 11.33 -10.75 -5.11
C LEU A 39 12.19 -9.74 -5.86
N GLY A 40 12.70 -10.09 -7.05
CA GLY A 40 13.43 -9.17 -7.93
C GLY A 40 12.54 -8.03 -8.43
N GLU A 41 11.32 -8.36 -8.87
CA GLU A 41 10.32 -7.38 -9.31
C GLU A 41 9.92 -6.45 -8.16
N LEU A 42 9.62 -6.99 -6.98
CA LEU A 42 9.31 -6.22 -5.77
C LEU A 42 10.43 -5.24 -5.42
N LYS A 43 11.68 -5.71 -5.44
CA LYS A 43 12.85 -4.85 -5.19
C LYS A 43 12.89 -3.68 -6.17
N SER A 44 12.70 -3.94 -7.47
CA SER A 44 12.72 -2.88 -8.49
C SER A 44 11.61 -1.86 -8.26
N LEU A 45 10.36 -2.32 -8.09
CA LEU A 45 9.21 -1.46 -7.89
C LEU A 45 9.32 -0.60 -6.63
N ILE A 46 9.82 -1.18 -5.54
CA ILE A 46 9.96 -0.45 -4.27
C ILE A 46 11.09 0.58 -4.33
N LEU A 47 12.21 0.27 -4.98
CA LEU A 47 13.30 1.24 -5.12
C LEU A 47 12.87 2.42 -6.00
N ASP A 48 12.13 2.15 -7.09
CA ASP A 48 11.56 3.17 -7.96
C ASP A 48 10.54 4.04 -7.21
N ALA A 49 9.55 3.42 -6.56
CA ALA A 49 8.52 4.13 -5.79
C ALA A 49 9.08 4.99 -4.64
N LEU A 50 10.24 4.62 -4.09
CA LEU A 50 10.93 5.35 -3.03
C LEU A 50 12.04 6.27 -3.54
N ASN A 51 12.23 6.41 -4.86
CA ASN A 51 13.32 7.16 -5.49
C ASN A 51 14.71 6.81 -4.92
N LYS A 52 14.96 5.52 -4.70
CA LYS A 52 16.24 5.01 -4.17
C LYS A 52 17.14 4.51 -5.29
N ASP A 53 18.41 4.85 -5.21
CA ASP A 53 19.43 4.39 -6.16
C ASP A 53 19.58 2.85 -6.14
N PRO A 54 19.32 2.15 -7.26
CA PRO A 54 19.45 0.70 -7.36
C PRO A 54 20.86 0.15 -7.06
N SER A 55 21.91 0.92 -7.38
CA SER A 55 23.30 0.50 -7.22
C SER A 55 23.66 0.26 -5.75
N ARG A 56 23.16 1.14 -4.87
CA ARG A 56 23.33 1.08 -3.42
C ARG A 56 22.57 -0.07 -2.77
N HIS A 57 21.63 -0.67 -3.49
CA HIS A 57 20.75 -1.72 -3.00
C HIS A 57 20.97 -3.05 -3.72
N SER A 58 22.05 -3.19 -4.49
CA SER A 58 22.42 -4.40 -5.22
C SER A 58 22.47 -5.66 -4.34
N LYS A 59 22.83 -5.52 -3.06
CA LYS A 59 22.97 -6.61 -2.06
C LYS A 59 21.83 -6.74 -1.05
N LEU A 60 20.66 -6.13 -1.28
CA LEU A 60 19.52 -6.26 -0.37
C LEU A 60 19.17 -7.72 -0.06
N GLU A 61 18.99 -8.04 1.21
CA GLU A 61 18.56 -9.36 1.62
C GLU A 61 17.07 -9.56 1.32
N LYS A 62 16.63 -10.82 1.27
CA LYS A 62 15.21 -11.14 1.01
C LYS A 62 14.30 -10.57 2.10
N ALA A 63 14.76 -10.56 3.34
CA ALA A 63 14.02 -9.99 4.47
C ALA A 63 13.84 -8.49 4.30
N ASP A 64 14.90 -7.75 3.93
CA ASP A 64 14.83 -6.31 3.69
C ASP A 64 13.85 -5.95 2.57
N ILE A 65 13.88 -6.68 1.44
CA ILE A 65 12.96 -6.46 0.32
C ILE A 65 11.51 -6.59 0.80
N LEU A 66 11.22 -7.64 1.58
CA LEU A 66 9.89 -7.88 2.12
C LEU A 66 9.50 -6.80 3.13
N GLU A 67 10.39 -6.42 4.04
CA GLU A 67 10.11 -5.38 5.04
C GLU A 67 9.83 -4.02 4.38
N MET A 68 10.68 -3.61 3.44
CA MET A 68 10.48 -2.37 2.68
C MET A 68 9.15 -2.39 1.91
N THR A 69 8.80 -3.53 1.32
CA THR A 69 7.52 -3.71 0.63
C THR A 69 6.34 -3.55 1.59
N VAL A 70 6.36 -4.23 2.74
CA VAL A 70 5.28 -4.16 3.74
C VAL A 70 5.12 -2.72 4.25
N ARG A 71 6.23 -2.07 4.60
CA ARG A 71 6.23 -0.68 5.06
C ARG A 71 5.66 0.27 4.02
N HIS A 72 6.01 0.08 2.75
CA HIS A 72 5.49 0.89 1.65
C HIS A 72 3.97 0.70 1.47
N LEU A 73 3.49 -0.56 1.49
CA LEU A 73 2.05 -0.85 1.39
C LEU A 73 1.24 -0.25 2.55
N GLN A 74 1.74 -0.35 3.78
CA GLN A 74 1.13 0.29 4.94
C GLN A 74 1.07 1.82 4.79
N ASN A 75 2.12 2.42 4.20
CA ASN A 75 2.14 3.85 3.95
C ASN A 75 1.13 4.26 2.88
N ILE A 76 1.02 3.51 1.76
CA ILE A 76 -0.01 3.74 0.74
C ILE A 76 -1.41 3.66 1.35
N GLN A 77 -1.69 2.63 2.15
CA GLN A 77 -3.00 2.46 2.78
C GLN A 77 -3.33 3.63 3.70
N ARG A 78 -2.35 4.09 4.51
CA ARG A 78 -2.53 5.27 5.37
C ARG A 78 -2.80 6.53 4.56
N GLN A 79 -2.07 6.74 3.47
CA GLN A 79 -2.28 7.90 2.59
C GLN A 79 -3.66 7.86 1.93
N HIS A 80 -4.11 6.70 1.46
CA HIS A 80 -5.47 6.51 0.93
C HIS A 80 -6.55 6.80 1.98
N MET A 81 -6.36 6.37 3.22
CA MET A 81 -7.30 6.67 4.31
C MET A 81 -7.37 8.17 4.60
N VAL A 82 -6.22 8.84 4.70
CA VAL A 82 -6.16 10.29 4.91
C VAL A 82 -6.85 11.02 3.77
N ALA A 83 -6.52 10.67 2.52
CA ALA A 83 -7.16 11.26 1.34
C ALA A 83 -8.68 11.02 1.34
N ALA A 84 -9.13 9.81 1.64
CA ALA A 84 -10.55 9.47 1.72
C ALA A 84 -11.28 10.29 2.79
N ILE A 85 -10.68 10.48 3.97
CA ILE A 85 -11.23 11.32 5.04
C ILE A 85 -11.28 12.80 4.61
N SER A 86 -10.24 13.30 3.93
CA SER A 86 -10.21 14.67 3.41
C SER A 86 -11.27 14.90 2.33
N THR A 87 -11.61 13.88 1.54
CA THR A 87 -12.64 13.95 0.49
C THR A 87 -14.02 13.53 0.96
N ASP A 88 -14.17 13.05 2.20
CA ASP A 88 -15.46 12.60 2.71
C ASP A 88 -16.40 13.82 2.84
N PRO A 89 -17.49 13.87 2.06
CA PRO A 89 -18.42 15.00 2.11
C PRO A 89 -19.02 15.21 3.50
N VAL A 90 -19.13 14.16 4.32
CA VAL A 90 -19.61 14.26 5.70
C VAL A 90 -18.57 14.98 6.58
N VAL A 91 -17.28 14.69 6.41
CA VAL A 91 -16.19 15.36 7.15
C VAL A 91 -16.09 16.82 6.74
N MET A 92 -16.15 17.12 5.44
CA MET A 92 -16.18 18.49 4.93
C MET A 92 -17.39 19.27 5.42
N THR A 93 -18.58 18.65 5.44
CA THR A 93 -19.80 19.28 5.97
C THR A 93 -19.65 19.59 7.46
N LYS A 94 -19.13 18.66 8.27
CA LYS A 94 -18.89 18.87 9.70
C LYS A 94 -17.85 19.97 9.95
N PHE A 95 -16.76 19.98 9.18
CA PHE A 95 -15.73 21.01 9.27
C PHE A 95 -16.31 22.39 8.93
N ARG A 96 -17.06 22.51 7.82
CA ARG A 96 -17.73 23.75 7.43
C ARG A 96 -18.70 24.25 8.49
N ALA A 97 -19.49 23.35 9.09
CA ALA A 97 -20.41 23.69 10.18
C ALA A 97 -19.65 24.24 11.40
N GLY A 98 -18.61 23.55 11.87
CA GLY A 98 -17.80 24.00 13.01
C GLY A 98 -17.03 25.30 12.74
N PHE A 99 -16.51 25.49 11.52
CA PHE A 99 -15.89 26.76 11.12
C PHE A 99 -16.92 27.90 11.13
N THR A 100 -18.12 27.65 10.60
CA THR A 100 -19.21 28.66 10.57
C THR A 100 -19.61 29.07 11.98
N GLU A 101 -19.73 28.11 12.90
CA GLU A 101 -20.01 28.39 14.31
C GLU A 101 -18.92 29.24 14.97
N CYS A 102 -17.65 28.88 14.75
CA CYS A 102 -16.51 29.65 15.23
C CYS A 102 -16.49 31.07 14.66
N ALA A 103 -16.67 31.22 13.34
CA ALA A 103 -16.72 32.53 12.68
C ALA A 103 -17.84 33.43 13.23
N ASN A 104 -19.01 32.84 13.51
CA ASN A 104 -20.12 33.55 14.14
C ASN A 104 -19.78 34.00 15.56
N GLU A 105 -19.09 33.16 16.34
CA GLU A 105 -18.69 33.51 17.70
C GLU A 105 -17.61 34.60 17.72
N VAL A 106 -16.64 34.54 16.81
CA VAL A 106 -15.66 35.63 16.60
C VAL A 106 -16.35 36.93 16.24
N SER A 107 -17.33 36.89 15.33
CA SER A 107 -18.13 38.05 14.95
C SER A 107 -18.85 38.64 16.18
N ARG A 108 -19.54 37.82 16.97
CA ARG A 108 -20.21 38.27 18.21
C ARG A 108 -19.25 38.88 19.22
N TYR A 109 -18.10 38.24 19.45
CA TYR A 109 -17.10 38.70 20.40
C TYR A 109 -16.55 40.07 20.01
N VAL A 110 -16.13 40.21 18.74
CA VAL A 110 -15.56 41.45 18.22
C VAL A 110 -16.59 42.58 18.18
N MET A 111 -17.87 42.28 17.94
CA MET A 111 -18.94 43.28 17.99
C MET A 111 -19.17 43.86 19.39
N ARG A 112 -18.81 43.14 20.46
CA ARG A 112 -18.94 43.60 21.85
C ARG A 112 -17.74 44.40 22.37
N MET A 113 -16.64 44.45 21.62
CA MET A 113 -15.44 45.16 22.05
C MET A 113 -15.50 46.63 21.67
N ASP A 114 -15.56 47.57 22.60
CA ASP A 114 -15.64 49.00 22.27
C ASP A 114 -14.34 49.59 21.70
N ASN A 115 -13.20 48.94 21.97
CA ASN A 115 -11.86 49.38 21.58
C ASN A 115 -11.38 48.87 20.21
N VAL A 116 -12.27 48.27 19.41
CA VAL A 116 -11.94 47.79 18.06
C VAL A 116 -12.56 48.72 17.01
N GLU A 117 -11.72 49.22 16.12
CA GLU A 117 -12.12 50.06 14.97
C GLU A 117 -13.24 49.42 14.15
N PRO A 118 -14.37 50.11 13.87
CA PRO A 118 -15.50 49.54 13.12
C PRO A 118 -15.11 48.99 11.75
N SER A 119 -14.20 49.68 11.07
CA SER A 119 -13.64 49.28 9.77
C SER A 119 -12.88 47.95 9.84
N LEU A 120 -12.18 47.70 10.94
CA LEU A 120 -11.48 46.43 11.19
C LEU A 120 -12.48 45.31 11.49
N ARG A 121 -13.52 45.57 12.29
CA ARG A 121 -14.57 44.58 12.58
C ARG A 121 -15.24 44.09 11.30
N GLN A 122 -15.62 45.03 10.43
CA GLN A 122 -16.27 44.70 9.16
C GLN A 122 -15.35 43.90 8.24
N ARG A 123 -14.07 44.29 8.11
CA ARG A 123 -13.10 43.53 7.31
C ARG A 123 -12.90 42.11 7.84
N LEU A 124 -12.80 41.93 9.15
CA LEU A 124 -12.63 40.61 9.76
C LEU A 124 -13.85 39.71 9.52
N VAL A 125 -15.06 40.20 9.79
CA VAL A 125 -16.30 39.43 9.58
C VAL A 125 -16.46 39.05 8.10
N ASN A 126 -16.20 39.99 7.19
CA ASN A 126 -16.25 39.73 5.76
C ASN A 126 -15.21 38.69 5.32
N HIS A 127 -14.00 38.76 5.87
CA HIS A 127 -12.96 37.77 5.58
C HIS A 127 -13.36 36.37 6.05
N LEU A 128 -13.89 36.24 7.27
CA LEU A 128 -14.36 34.95 7.79
C LEU A 128 -15.52 34.38 6.96
N ALA A 129 -16.46 35.23 6.53
CA ALA A 129 -17.55 34.83 5.65
C ALA A 129 -17.04 34.34 4.27
N GLN A 130 -16.04 35.00 3.71
CA GLN A 130 -15.39 34.56 2.46
C GLN A 130 -14.69 33.21 2.63
N CYS A 131 -14.00 32.99 3.76
CA CYS A 131 -13.39 31.70 4.07
C CYS A 131 -14.45 30.58 4.15
N VAL A 132 -15.59 30.82 4.81
CA VAL A 132 -16.70 29.84 4.87
C VAL A 132 -17.20 29.47 3.48
N ASN A 133 -17.37 30.47 2.61
CA ASN A 133 -17.88 30.27 1.25
C ASN A 133 -16.87 29.58 0.34
N GLY A 134 -15.57 29.75 0.59
CA GLY A 134 -14.49 29.08 -0.12
C GLY A 134 -14.22 27.64 0.32
N LEU A 135 -14.89 27.12 1.34
CA LEU A 135 -14.82 25.71 1.77
C LEU A 135 -15.72 24.80 0.91
N GLY A 136 -15.82 25.05 -0.40
CA GLY A 136 -16.66 24.34 -1.36
C GLY A 136 -15.94 24.05 -2.65
#